data_AF-A0A1Z7YYY4-F1
#
_entry.id   AF-A0A1Z7YYY4-F1
#
_cell.length_a   1.000
_cell.length_b   1.000
_cell.length_c   1.000
_cell.angle_alpha   90.00
_cell.angle_beta   90.00
_cell.angle_gamma   90.00
#
_symmetry.space_group_name_H-M   'P 1'
#
loop_
_entity.id
_entity.type
_entity.pdbx_description
1 polymer ?
#
loop_
_entity_poly.entity_id
_entity_poly.type
_entity_poly.pdbx_seq_one_letter_code
_entity_poly.pdbx_strand_id
1 'polypeptide(L)' 'LNRRLKESGTTFNTLRENLVFHIAKESLCNSSVSITELAQMLGYSDSSAFNRAFKRMAKQRPLNYRKQHGPS' A
#
# COMPACT_ATOMS: atom_id res chain seq x y z
N LEU A 1 -7.81 31.10 4.07
CA LEU A 1 -8.25 30.40 2.85
C LEU A 1 -7.33 29.22 2.44
N ASN A 2 -6.54 28.62 3.36
CA ASN A 2 -5.63 27.50 3.03
C ASN A 2 -6.12 26.12 3.54
N ARG A 3 -7.32 26.05 4.12
CA ARG A 3 -7.80 24.85 4.81
C ARG A 3 -8.61 23.89 3.91
N ARG A 4 -9.34 24.44 2.93
CA ARG A 4 -10.22 23.65 2.05
C ARG A 4 -9.50 22.87 0.93
N LEU A 5 -8.36 23.37 0.41
CA LEU A 5 -7.55 22.60 -0.55
C LEU A 5 -6.88 21.37 0.09
N LYS A 6 -6.56 21.44 1.38
CA LYS A 6 -5.92 20.33 2.10
C LYS A 6 -6.90 19.18 2.35
N GLU A 7 -8.18 19.48 2.55
CA GLU A 7 -9.24 18.49 2.74
C GLU A 7 -9.46 17.65 1.47
N SER A 8 -9.59 18.28 0.29
CA SER A 8 -9.74 17.55 -0.98
C SER A 8 -8.51 16.72 -1.35
N GLY A 9 -7.29 17.25 -1.13
CA GLY A 9 -6.05 16.52 -1.36
C GLY A 9 -5.87 15.32 -0.41
N THR A 10 -6.34 15.45 0.83
CA THR A 10 -6.33 14.35 1.81
C THR A 10 -7.32 13.26 1.39
N THR A 11 -8.52 13.62 0.93
CA THR A 11 -9.53 12.63 0.49
C THR A 11 -9.06 11.86 -0.73
N PHE A 12 -8.51 12.53 -1.75
CA PHE A 12 -8.00 11.84 -2.95
C PHE A 12 -6.83 10.92 -2.61
N ASN A 13 -5.88 11.39 -1.80
CA ASN A 13 -4.74 10.58 -1.38
C ASN A 13 -5.20 9.40 -0.50
N THR A 14 -6.19 9.59 0.37
CA THR A 14 -6.79 8.52 1.17
C THR A 14 -7.49 7.48 0.28
N LEU A 15 -8.25 7.91 -0.73
CA LEU A 15 -8.91 6.99 -1.68
C LEU A 15 -7.87 6.18 -2.46
N ARG A 16 -6.82 6.84 -2.98
CA ARG A 16 -5.70 6.16 -3.63
C ARG A 16 -5.05 5.15 -2.70
N GLU A 17 -4.77 5.53 -1.46
CA GLU A 17 -4.16 4.65 -0.47
C GLU A 17 -5.04 3.42 -0.17
N ASN A 18 -6.35 3.59 -0.06
CA ASN A 18 -7.29 2.48 0.11
C ASN A 18 -7.29 1.52 -1.10
N LEU A 19 -7.30 2.06 -2.32
CA LEU A 19 -7.23 1.23 -3.54
C LEU A 19 -5.90 0.45 -3.60
N VAL A 20 -4.79 1.15 -3.41
CA VAL A 20 -3.44 0.57 -3.34
C VAL A 20 -3.38 -0.52 -2.27
N PHE A 21 -3.99 -0.28 -1.11
CA PHE A 21 -4.01 -1.23 -0.01
C PHE A 21 -4.82 -2.49 -0.33
N HIS A 22 -5.93 -2.34 -1.05
CA HIS A 22 -6.73 -3.48 -1.51
C HIS A 22 -5.91 -4.37 -2.45
N ILE A 23 -5.37 -3.79 -3.53
CA ILE A 23 -4.56 -4.50 -4.53
C ILE A 23 -3.32 -5.14 -3.89
N ALA A 24 -2.67 -4.43 -2.98
CA ALA A 24 -1.51 -4.92 -2.27
C ALA A 24 -1.82 -6.19 -1.46
N LYS A 25 -2.92 -6.22 -0.71
CA LYS A 25 -3.31 -7.41 0.07
C LYS A 25 -3.56 -8.61 -0.84
N GLU A 26 -4.35 -8.43 -1.89
CA GLU A 26 -4.63 -9.50 -2.86
C GLU A 26 -3.35 -10.03 -3.51
N SER A 27 -2.47 -9.12 -3.94
CA SER A 27 -1.19 -9.49 -4.56
C SER A 27 -0.26 -10.22 -3.59
N LEU A 28 -0.28 -9.86 -2.30
CA LEU A 28 0.53 -10.51 -1.27
C LEU A 28 0.03 -11.94 -0.96
N CYS A 29 -1.27 -12.18 -1.06
CA CYS A 29 -1.90 -13.49 -0.81
C CYS A 29 -1.90 -14.41 -2.03
N ASN A 30 -2.06 -13.86 -3.24
CA ASN A 30 -2.29 -14.63 -4.46
C ASN A 30 -1.03 -14.78 -5.32
N SER A 31 0.06 -14.08 -5.00
CA SER A 31 1.27 -14.06 -5.82
C SER A 31 2.56 -13.99 -4.99
N SER A 32 3.61 -14.61 -5.54
CA SER A 32 4.98 -14.58 -5.03
C SER A 32 5.77 -13.36 -5.51
N VAL A 33 5.14 -12.37 -6.16
CA VAL A 33 5.79 -11.14 -6.65
C VAL A 33 6.65 -10.46 -5.59
N SER A 34 7.82 -9.93 -5.92
CA SER A 34 8.63 -9.28 -4.89
C SER A 34 7.93 -8.02 -4.34
N ILE A 35 8.24 -7.65 -3.08
CA ILE A 35 7.69 -6.42 -2.47
C ILE A 35 8.12 -5.17 -3.27
N THR A 36 9.31 -5.22 -3.88
CA THR A 36 9.86 -4.14 -4.71
C THR A 36 9.07 -3.98 -6.00
N GLU A 37 8.82 -5.06 -6.74
CA GLU A 37 8.00 -5.02 -7.96
C GLU A 37 6.56 -4.59 -7.66
N LEU A 38 5.97 -5.10 -6.56
CA LEU A 38 4.65 -4.69 -6.12
C LEU A 38 4.59 -3.18 -5.82
N ALA A 39 5.63 -2.63 -5.18
CA ALA A 39 5.72 -1.20 -4.93
C ALA A 39 5.78 -0.38 -6.24
N GLN A 40 6.56 -0.83 -7.22
CA GLN A 40 6.65 -0.17 -8.52
C GLN A 40 5.33 -0.23 -9.30
N MET A 41 4.64 -1.38 -9.33
CA MET A 41 3.33 -1.51 -9.97
C MET A 41 2.27 -0.59 -9.35
N LEU A 42 2.35 -0.35 -8.04
CA LEU A 42 1.44 0.55 -7.32
C LEU A 42 1.85 2.04 -7.43
N GLY A 43 2.90 2.34 -8.19
CA GLY A 43 3.36 3.69 -8.48
C GLY A 43 4.14 4.35 -7.34
N TYR A 44 4.79 3.56 -6.47
CA TYR A 44 5.74 4.07 -5.48
C TYR A 44 7.14 4.18 -6.06
N SER A 45 7.88 5.20 -5.62
CA SER A 45 9.27 5.42 -6.02
C SER A 45 10.22 4.32 -5.51
N ASP A 46 9.90 3.69 -4.38
CA ASP A 46 10.65 2.58 -3.82
C ASP A 46 9.79 1.73 -2.85
N SER A 47 10.25 0.50 -2.60
CA SER A 47 9.72 -0.43 -1.60
C SER A 47 9.57 0.19 -0.20
N SER A 48 10.44 1.12 0.19
CA SER A 48 10.40 1.80 1.49
C SER A 48 9.18 2.70 1.66
N ALA A 49 8.80 3.42 0.60
CA ALA A 49 7.62 4.28 0.60
C ALA A 49 6.34 3.45 0.68
N PHE A 50 6.27 2.37 -0.10
CA PHE A 50 5.18 1.40 -0.04
C PHE A 50 5.07 0.75 1.35
N ASN A 51 6.19 0.29 1.92
CA ASN A 51 6.22 -0.31 3.26
C ASN A 51 5.63 0.60 4.34
N ARG A 52 5.92 1.90 4.28
CA ARG A 52 5.37 2.88 5.24
C ARG A 52 3.86 3.06 5.06
N ALA A 53 3.40 3.24 3.82
CA ALA A 53 1.98 3.39 3.51
C ALA A 53 1.19 2.13 3.89
N PHE A 54 1.67 0.95 3.50
CA PHE A 54 1.04 -0.32 3.83
C PHE A 54 1.01 -0.55 5.35
N LYS A 55 2.12 -0.29 6.06
CA LYS A 55 2.16 -0.42 7.53
C LYS A 55 1.16 0.51 8.21
N ARG A 56 0.97 1.73 7.71
CA ARG A 56 -0.01 2.67 8.27
C ARG A 56 -1.44 2.12 8.18
N MET A 57 -1.77 1.39 7.11
CA MET A 57 -3.11 0.85 6.87
C MET A 57 -3.32 -0.55 7.48
N ALA A 58 -2.40 -1.50 7.24
CA ALA A 58 -2.48 -2.88 7.74
C ALA A 58 -1.96 -3.05 9.18
N LYS A 59 -1.38 -2.02 9.79
CA LYS A 59 -0.63 -2.07 11.07
C LYS A 59 0.60 -3.01 11.07
N GLN A 60 0.89 -3.68 9.97
CA GLN A 60 2.05 -4.55 9.80
C GLN A 60 2.73 -4.36 8.45
N ARG A 61 3.99 -4.81 8.33
CA ARG A 61 4.75 -4.72 7.08
C ARG A 61 4.21 -5.72 6.03
N PRO A 62 4.24 -5.39 4.72
CA PRO A 62 3.87 -6.26 3.61
C PRO A 62 4.47 -7.68 3.71
N LEU A 63 5.76 -7.77 4.05
CA LEU A 63 6.44 -9.07 4.19
C LEU A 63 5.86 -9.92 5.32
N ASN A 64 5.52 -9.31 6.46
CA ASN A 64 4.90 -10.03 7.57
C ASN A 64 3.47 -10.45 7.21
N TYR A 65 2.75 -9.59 6.48
CA TYR A 65 1.41 -9.91 5.96
C TYR A 65 1.47 -11.11 5.03
N ARG A 66 2.42 -11.14 4.08
CA ARG A 66 2.65 -12.30 3.20
C ARG A 66 3.05 -13.56 3.98
N LYS A 67 3.84 -13.47 5.04
CA LYS A 67 4.17 -14.66 5.84
C LYS A 67 2.95 -15.27 6.55
N GLN A 68 1.96 -14.45 6.88
CA GLN A 68 0.74 -14.88 7.58
C GLN A 68 -0.38 -15.32 6.64
N HIS A 69 -0.45 -14.73 5.45
CA HIS A 69 -1.59 -14.87 4.53
C HIS A 69 -1.19 -15.22 3.09
N GLY A 70 0.12 -15.36 2.84
CA GLY A 70 0.66 -15.70 1.53
C GLY A 70 0.25 -17.11 1.09
N PRO A 71 0.45 -17.42 -0.19
CA PRO A 71 0.18 -18.75 -0.69
C PRO A 71 1.14 -19.74 -0.02
N SER A 72 0.59 -20.80 0.59
CA SER A 72 1.37 -21.94 1.13
C SER A 72 2.31 -22.52 0.08
#